data_AF-A0A1F8PGV3-F1
#
_entry.id   AF-A0A1F8PGV3-F1
#
_cell.length_a   1.000
_cell.length_b   1.000
_cell.length_c   1.000
_cell.angle_alpha   90.00
_cell.angle_beta   90.00
_cell.angle_gamma   90.00
#
_symmetry.space_group_name_H-M   'P 1'
#
loop_
_entity.id
_entity.type
_entity.pdbx_description
1 polymer ?
#
loop_
_entity_poly.entity_id
_entity_poly.type
_entity_poly.pdbx_seq_one_letter_code
_entity_poly.pdbx_strand_id
1 'polypeptide(L)'
;MTTDNIKETFESALLIHKACSMLGLGASPEKIAEKVRQLQRGLPKEDEFVALCLWMQKCPLIHKLEQEQFPDLSKEKYQVPDFLTVLNVSNKHIPVLIEVKKTDDVKTKFTAAYHARLTSYAKLLKLPLLIAWHIEKFNMWCLFDVERMQKQKTAFHIDFSTAIKNNLLGVLFDDVIIKLKPENKILFRVRKDPGSEVRDTDTGELKKFSGIMEEAVFVSAGNQKVALNSEWGRLFELLLGLVDNDQTEVEDEEYVTMTFYTTREESLFTHQLLGIMAFGVSAFSGHKPNWLGVMKKNQFIMDYPSLNSSLSAGVKNGAISMIGRLKPVVLPKFLKEQEEAS
;
A
#
# COMPACT_ATOMS: atom_id res chain seq x y z
N MET A 1 14.26 19.29 -1.52
CA MET A 1 14.77 18.96 -2.87
C MET A 1 15.95 19.89 -3.13
N THR A 2 17.12 19.35 -3.44
CA THR A 2 18.29 20.15 -3.81
C THR A 2 18.07 20.81 -5.18
N THR A 3 18.64 21.99 -5.37
CA THR A 3 18.61 22.78 -6.61
C THR A 3 19.08 22.00 -7.84
N ASP A 4 19.96 21.01 -7.65
CA ASP A 4 20.48 20.16 -8.72
C ASP A 4 19.43 19.20 -9.30
N ASN A 5 18.53 18.66 -8.46
CA ASN A 5 17.44 17.78 -8.91
C ASN A 5 16.41 18.52 -9.78
N ILE A 6 16.23 19.83 -9.55
CA ILE A 6 15.32 20.67 -10.34
C ILE A 6 15.91 20.90 -11.74
N LYS A 7 17.23 21.08 -11.81
CA LYS A 7 17.96 21.35 -13.05
C LYS A 7 17.97 20.13 -13.99
N GLU A 8 18.26 18.95 -13.45
CA GLU A 8 18.29 17.69 -14.21
C GLU A 8 16.89 17.29 -14.74
N THR A 9 15.85 17.53 -13.94
CA THR A 9 14.45 17.29 -14.33
C THR A 9 14.02 18.24 -15.46
N PHE A 10 14.46 19.50 -15.42
CA PHE A 10 14.18 20.50 -16.45
C PHE A 10 14.88 20.17 -17.79
N GLU A 11 16.15 19.78 -17.72
CA GLU A 11 16.93 19.39 -18.91
C GLU A 11 16.35 18.15 -19.60
N SER A 12 15.93 17.13 -18.82
CA SER A 12 15.28 15.94 -19.35
C SER A 12 13.94 16.24 -20.02
N ALA A 13 13.12 17.11 -19.42
CA ALA A 13 11.84 17.53 -20.00
C ALA A 13 12.03 18.34 -21.31
N LEU A 14 13.05 19.18 -21.37
CA LEU A 14 13.41 19.93 -22.57
C LEU A 14 13.89 19.01 -23.70
N LEU A 15 14.66 17.96 -23.37
CA LEU A 15 15.14 16.98 -24.35
C LEU A 15 13.97 16.19 -24.95
N ILE A 16 13.02 15.75 -24.13
CA ILE A 16 11.80 15.05 -24.58
C ILE A 16 10.95 15.96 -25.47
N HIS A 17 10.77 17.23 -25.10
CA HIS A 17 10.03 18.19 -25.93
C HIS A 17 10.70 18.40 -27.29
N LYS A 18 12.03 18.57 -27.32
CA LYS A 18 12.80 18.69 -28.57
C LYS A 18 12.66 17.44 -29.44
N ALA A 19 12.77 16.24 -28.85
CA ALA A 19 12.62 14.98 -29.57
C ALA A 19 11.20 14.81 -30.15
N CYS A 20 10.15 15.11 -29.39
CA CYS A 20 8.77 15.06 -29.88
C CYS A 20 8.53 16.07 -31.03
N SER A 21 9.06 17.29 -30.90
CA SER A 21 8.97 18.32 -31.94
C SER A 21 9.68 17.89 -33.24
N MET A 22 10.89 17.32 -33.12
CA MET A 22 11.67 16.80 -34.26
C MET A 22 11.00 15.60 -34.95
N LEU A 23 10.21 14.80 -34.22
CA LEU A 23 9.45 13.68 -34.75
C LEU A 23 8.05 14.07 -35.29
N GLY A 24 7.71 15.36 -35.31
CA GLY A 24 6.39 15.84 -35.76
C GLY A 24 5.24 15.49 -34.82
N LEU A 25 5.54 15.06 -33.59
CA LEU A 25 4.55 14.76 -32.55
C LEU A 25 4.12 16.09 -31.92
N GLY A 26 3.10 16.74 -32.50
CA GLY A 26 2.60 18.08 -32.16
C GLY A 26 1.95 18.22 -30.77
N ALA A 27 2.63 17.80 -29.70
CA ALA A 27 2.21 18.02 -28.33
C ALA A 27 2.87 19.28 -27.75
N SER A 28 2.08 20.16 -27.12
CA SER A 28 2.62 21.35 -26.45
C SER A 28 3.53 20.97 -25.28
N PRO A 29 4.52 21.80 -24.90
CA PRO A 29 5.39 21.56 -23.75
C PRO A 29 4.64 21.20 -22.47
N GLU A 30 3.48 21.84 -22.23
CA GLU A 30 2.64 21.63 -21.07
C GLU A 30 2.03 20.23 -21.06
N LYS A 31 1.56 19.75 -22.23
CA LYS A 31 1.01 18.39 -22.39
C LYS A 31 2.08 17.32 -22.21
N ILE A 32 3.29 17.55 -22.71
CA ILE A 32 4.43 16.65 -22.52
C ILE A 32 4.84 16.63 -21.05
N ALA A 33 4.99 17.80 -20.43
CA ALA A 33 5.34 17.90 -19.00
C ALA A 33 4.25 17.29 -18.11
N GLU A 34 2.97 17.43 -18.48
CA GLU A 34 1.88 16.75 -17.80
C GLU A 34 1.97 15.23 -17.96
N LYS A 35 2.23 14.72 -19.17
CA LYS A 35 2.42 13.28 -19.42
C LYS A 35 3.61 12.73 -18.63
N VAL A 36 4.73 13.44 -18.60
CA VAL A 36 5.92 13.08 -17.81
C VAL A 36 5.61 13.12 -16.32
N ARG A 37 4.89 14.14 -15.83
CA ARG A 37 4.43 14.19 -14.43
C ARG A 37 3.45 13.07 -14.12
N GLN A 38 2.57 12.68 -15.03
CA GLN A 38 1.66 11.55 -14.87
C GLN A 38 2.43 10.22 -14.81
N LEU A 39 3.45 10.05 -15.65
CA LEU A 39 4.36 8.89 -15.61
C LEU A 39 5.19 8.87 -14.32
N GLN A 40 5.73 10.01 -13.89
CA GLN A 40 6.46 10.15 -12.62
C GLN A 40 5.57 9.95 -11.39
N ARG A 41 4.29 10.34 -11.46
CA ARG A 41 3.28 10.11 -10.41
C ARG A 41 2.76 8.66 -10.40
N GLY A 42 3.32 7.77 -11.24
CA GLY A 42 3.12 6.32 -11.29
C GLY A 42 1.74 5.82 -10.84
N LEU A 43 0.82 5.57 -11.78
CA LEU A 43 -0.38 4.76 -11.49
C LEU A 43 -0.74 3.79 -12.63
N PRO A 44 0.11 2.83 -13.00
CA PRO A 44 -0.34 1.46 -13.13
C PRO A 44 -0.42 0.83 -11.72
N LYS A 45 -1.48 0.08 -11.44
CA LYS A 45 -1.63 -0.66 -10.18
C LYS A 45 -0.51 -1.70 -9.98
N GLU A 46 0.20 -2.02 -11.05
CA GLU A 46 1.46 -2.76 -11.06
C GLU A 46 2.52 -2.12 -10.17
N ASP A 47 2.76 -0.80 -10.25
CA ASP A 47 3.81 -0.14 -9.45
C ASP A 47 3.48 -0.16 -7.95
N GLU A 48 2.21 0.04 -7.61
CA GLU A 48 1.72 -0.11 -6.23
C GLU A 48 1.91 -1.55 -5.72
N PHE A 49 1.64 -2.55 -6.56
CA PHE A 49 1.86 -3.95 -6.20
C PHE A 49 3.35 -4.27 -6.02
N VAL A 50 4.23 -3.68 -6.84
CA VAL A 50 5.68 -3.82 -6.64
C VAL A 50 6.10 -3.17 -5.32
N ALA A 51 5.60 -1.98 -5.00
CA ALA A 51 5.85 -1.33 -3.71
C ALA A 51 5.37 -2.20 -2.53
N LEU A 52 4.21 -2.86 -2.66
CA LEU A 52 3.73 -3.85 -1.68
C LEU A 52 4.72 -5.00 -1.51
N CYS A 53 5.19 -5.60 -2.61
CA CYS A 53 6.14 -6.72 -2.58
C CYS A 53 7.48 -6.33 -1.93
N LEU A 54 7.99 -5.13 -2.26
CA LEU A 54 9.22 -4.58 -1.68
C LEU A 54 9.05 -4.33 -0.18
N TRP A 55 7.95 -3.70 0.22
CA TRP A 55 7.66 -3.38 1.61
C TRP A 55 7.59 -4.63 2.50
N MET A 56 6.88 -5.66 2.02
CA MET A 56 6.67 -6.93 2.73
C MET A 56 7.95 -7.78 2.86
N GLN A 57 8.96 -7.56 2.01
CA GLN A 57 10.26 -8.24 2.04
C GLN A 57 10.21 -9.78 1.92
N LYS A 58 9.18 -10.31 1.24
CA LYS A 58 9.03 -11.77 0.98
C LYS A 58 9.37 -12.15 -0.46
N CYS A 59 9.84 -11.18 -1.23
CA CYS A 59 10.05 -11.27 -2.66
C CYS A 59 11.49 -10.85 -2.99
N PRO A 60 12.46 -11.78 -3.01
CA PRO A 60 13.84 -11.47 -3.42
C PRO A 60 13.96 -10.94 -4.85
N LEU A 61 13.00 -11.24 -5.74
CA LEU A 61 12.98 -10.74 -7.11
C LEU A 61 11.55 -10.50 -7.58
N ILE A 62 11.27 -9.30 -8.08
CA ILE A 62 10.09 -8.99 -8.88
C ILE A 62 10.55 -8.31 -10.18
N HIS A 63 10.26 -8.95 -11.31
CA HIS A 63 10.67 -8.50 -12.63
C HIS A 63 9.43 -8.23 -13.46
N LYS A 64 9.25 -6.96 -13.85
CA LYS A 64 8.22 -6.54 -14.80
C LYS A 64 8.53 -7.11 -16.18
N LEU A 65 7.60 -7.86 -16.75
CA LEU A 65 7.78 -8.48 -18.06
C LEU A 65 7.30 -7.52 -19.16
N GLU A 66 8.11 -7.41 -20.20
CA GLU A 66 7.73 -6.66 -21.39
C GLU A 66 6.63 -7.40 -22.17
N GLN A 67 5.65 -6.64 -22.65
CA GLN A 67 4.51 -7.17 -23.40
C GLN A 67 4.82 -7.36 -24.88
N GLU A 68 5.97 -6.87 -25.33
CA GLU A 68 6.45 -7.04 -26.70
C GLU A 68 6.79 -8.52 -26.97
N GLN A 69 6.17 -9.09 -28.01
CA GLN A 69 6.26 -10.51 -28.34
C GLN A 69 6.44 -10.68 -29.84
N PHE A 70 7.40 -11.52 -30.24
CA PHE A 70 7.70 -11.85 -31.63
C PHE A 70 7.75 -13.38 -31.84
N PRO A 71 7.28 -13.89 -32.99
CA PRO A 71 6.53 -13.17 -34.03
C PRO A 71 5.17 -12.71 -33.50
N ASP A 72 4.54 -11.70 -34.14
CA ASP A 72 3.26 -11.14 -33.68
C ASP A 72 2.14 -12.19 -33.53
N LEU A 73 2.16 -13.23 -34.37
CA LEU A 73 1.23 -14.37 -34.31
C LEU A 73 1.26 -15.11 -32.95
N SER A 74 2.36 -15.01 -32.18
CA SER A 74 2.45 -15.60 -30.84
C SER A 74 1.41 -15.04 -29.87
N LYS A 75 0.98 -13.78 -30.06
CA LYS A 75 -0.04 -13.09 -29.25
C LYS A 75 -1.43 -13.70 -29.39
N GLU A 76 -1.68 -14.54 -30.40
CA GLU A 76 -2.92 -15.30 -30.53
C GLU A 76 -3.01 -16.45 -29.51
N LYS A 77 -1.85 -17.00 -29.12
CA LYS A 77 -1.75 -18.16 -28.24
C LYS A 77 -1.29 -17.80 -26.84
N TYR A 78 -0.51 -16.73 -26.69
CA TYR A 78 0.14 -16.39 -25.46
C TYR A 78 -0.18 -14.96 -25.03
N GLN A 79 -0.27 -14.78 -23.72
CA GLN A 79 -0.33 -13.49 -23.06
C GLN A 79 0.75 -13.54 -21.99
N VAL A 80 1.73 -12.63 -22.08
CA VAL A 80 2.78 -12.47 -21.07
C VAL A 80 2.14 -11.81 -19.85
N PRO A 81 2.23 -12.41 -18.64
CA PRO A 81 1.77 -11.78 -17.40
C PRO A 81 2.59 -10.55 -17.05
N ASP A 82 2.10 -9.69 -16.17
CA ASP A 82 2.80 -8.45 -15.80
C ASP A 82 4.16 -8.70 -15.13
N PHE A 83 4.29 -9.77 -14.33
CA PHE A 83 5.50 -10.04 -13.55
C PHE A 83 5.94 -11.49 -13.56
N LEU A 84 7.27 -11.68 -13.53
CA LEU A 84 7.93 -12.86 -13.00
C LEU A 84 8.46 -12.51 -11.60
N THR A 85 8.04 -13.29 -10.60
CA THR A 85 8.36 -13.04 -9.20
C THR A 85 8.98 -14.29 -8.58
N VAL A 86 10.02 -14.14 -7.77
CA VAL A 86 10.53 -15.19 -6.90
C VAL A 86 10.07 -14.90 -5.49
N LEU A 87 9.31 -15.82 -4.91
CA LEU A 87 8.82 -15.75 -3.54
C LEU A 87 9.72 -16.57 -2.62
N ASN A 88 9.95 -16.07 -1.41
CA ASN A 88 10.61 -16.83 -0.35
C ASN A 88 9.54 -17.47 0.56
N VAL A 89 9.34 -18.78 0.42
CA VAL A 89 8.40 -19.56 1.22
C VAL A 89 9.18 -20.65 1.94
N SER A 90 9.18 -20.63 3.27
CA SER A 90 9.91 -21.63 4.10
C SER A 90 11.38 -21.82 3.68
N ASN A 91 12.09 -20.71 3.41
CA ASN A 91 13.48 -20.68 2.93
C ASN A 91 13.72 -21.29 1.54
N LYS A 92 12.65 -21.53 0.77
CA LYS A 92 12.73 -21.99 -0.63
C LYS A 92 12.30 -20.86 -1.55
N HIS A 93 13.00 -20.75 -2.67
CA HIS A 93 12.69 -19.81 -3.74
C HIS A 93 11.69 -20.45 -4.72
N ILE A 94 10.49 -19.87 -4.80
CA ILE A 94 9.43 -20.33 -5.68
C ILE A 94 9.18 -19.27 -6.75
N PRO A 95 9.57 -19.52 -8.01
CA PRO A 95 9.21 -18.64 -9.11
C PRO A 95 7.73 -18.76 -9.45
N VAL A 96 7.05 -17.62 -9.61
CA VAL A 96 5.64 -17.51 -9.99
C VAL A 96 5.47 -16.40 -11.03
N LEU A 97 4.44 -16.54 -11.86
CA LEU A 97 3.97 -15.47 -12.72
C LEU A 97 2.82 -14.73 -12.02
N ILE A 98 2.78 -13.41 -12.12
CA ILE A 98 1.71 -12.58 -11.54
C ILE A 98 1.11 -11.68 -12.61
N GLU A 99 -0.21 -11.74 -12.74
CA GLU A 99 -1.03 -10.81 -13.51
C GLU A 99 -1.71 -9.83 -12.55
N VAL A 100 -1.58 -8.52 -12.78
CA VAL A 100 -2.23 -7.49 -11.98
C VAL A 100 -3.58 -7.12 -12.59
N LYS A 101 -4.58 -7.02 -11.73
CA LYS A 101 -5.90 -6.54 -12.11
C LYS A 101 -6.37 -5.49 -11.14
N LYS A 102 -7.04 -4.46 -11.66
CA LYS A 102 -7.77 -3.49 -10.85
C LYS A 102 -9.23 -3.41 -11.27
N THR A 103 -10.12 -3.29 -10.29
CA THR A 103 -11.54 -3.00 -10.51
C THR A 103 -12.09 -2.13 -9.38
N ASP A 104 -13.11 -1.34 -9.70
CA ASP A 104 -13.97 -0.65 -8.74
C ASP A 104 -15.12 -1.54 -8.22
N ASP A 105 -15.46 -2.59 -8.96
CA ASP A 105 -16.48 -3.59 -8.60
C ASP A 105 -15.91 -4.70 -7.67
N VAL A 106 -16.82 -5.33 -6.91
CA VAL A 106 -16.57 -6.50 -6.04
C VAL A 106 -16.49 -7.82 -6.82
N LYS A 107 -16.39 -7.74 -8.14
CA LYS A 107 -16.21 -8.85 -9.08
C LYS A 107 -15.23 -8.45 -10.16
N THR A 108 -14.45 -9.41 -10.64
CA THR A 108 -13.61 -9.23 -11.82
C THR A 108 -13.79 -10.39 -12.79
N LYS A 109 -13.40 -10.16 -14.04
CA LYS A 109 -13.55 -11.14 -15.12
C LYS A 109 -12.42 -11.08 -16.13
N PHE A 110 -12.12 -12.23 -16.72
CA PHE A 110 -11.32 -12.37 -17.92
C PHE A 110 -12.17 -12.98 -19.03
N THR A 111 -11.99 -12.52 -20.27
CA THR A 111 -12.57 -13.23 -21.41
C THR A 111 -11.99 -14.64 -21.49
N ALA A 112 -12.73 -15.60 -22.02
CA ALA A 112 -12.22 -16.97 -22.18
C ALA A 112 -10.92 -17.01 -22.99
N ALA A 113 -10.82 -16.19 -24.04
CA ALA A 113 -9.60 -16.09 -24.85
C ALA A 113 -8.42 -15.53 -24.05
N TYR A 114 -8.61 -14.46 -23.28
CA TYR A 114 -7.54 -13.86 -22.47
C TYR A 114 -7.02 -14.84 -21.41
N HIS A 115 -7.94 -15.46 -20.66
CA HIS A 115 -7.60 -16.48 -19.67
C HIS A 115 -6.86 -17.66 -20.31
N ALA A 116 -7.30 -18.14 -21.49
CA ALA A 116 -6.64 -19.22 -22.20
C ALA A 116 -5.21 -18.86 -22.62
N ARG A 117 -4.98 -17.63 -23.09
CA ARG A 117 -3.64 -17.17 -23.48
C ARG A 117 -2.69 -17.03 -22.29
N LEU A 118 -3.16 -16.44 -21.19
CA LEU A 118 -2.39 -16.31 -19.93
C LEU A 118 -2.00 -17.68 -19.39
N THR A 119 -2.97 -18.59 -19.27
CA THR A 119 -2.71 -19.94 -18.77
C THR A 119 -1.83 -20.76 -19.72
N SER A 120 -1.91 -20.53 -21.03
CA SER A 120 -1.02 -21.19 -22.00
C SER A 120 0.44 -20.73 -21.85
N TYR A 121 0.67 -19.45 -21.56
CA TYR A 121 2.00 -18.93 -21.29
C TYR A 121 2.58 -19.51 -19.99
N ALA A 122 1.78 -19.56 -18.92
CA ALA A 122 2.20 -20.17 -17.66
C ALA A 122 2.55 -21.67 -17.82
N LYS A 123 1.75 -22.41 -18.59
CA LYS A 123 2.02 -23.82 -18.92
C LYS A 123 3.29 -24.00 -19.74
N LEU A 124 3.57 -23.10 -20.68
CA LEU A 124 4.79 -23.12 -21.47
C LEU A 124 6.03 -23.02 -20.58
N LEU A 125 6.01 -22.12 -19.60
CA LEU A 125 7.10 -21.92 -18.65
C LEU A 125 7.10 -22.91 -17.48
N LYS A 126 6.02 -23.68 -17.31
CA LYS A 126 5.78 -24.58 -16.16
C LYS A 126 5.85 -23.83 -14.82
N LEU A 127 5.33 -22.60 -14.79
CA LEU A 127 5.29 -21.76 -13.59
C LEU A 127 3.84 -21.59 -13.09
N PRO A 128 3.61 -21.49 -11.77
CA PRO A 128 2.33 -21.07 -11.22
C PRO A 128 1.92 -19.69 -11.75
N LEU A 129 0.61 -19.47 -11.94
CA LEU A 129 0.06 -18.18 -12.34
C LEU A 129 -0.88 -17.66 -11.25
N LEU A 130 -0.52 -16.53 -10.67
CA LEU A 130 -1.30 -15.83 -9.66
C LEU A 130 -1.91 -14.56 -10.24
N ILE A 131 -3.06 -14.17 -9.71
CA ILE A 131 -3.74 -12.91 -10.01
C ILE A 131 -3.64 -12.02 -8.77
N ALA A 132 -2.99 -10.87 -8.92
CA ALA A 132 -2.97 -9.80 -7.93
C ALA A 132 -4.09 -8.81 -8.25
N TRP A 133 -5.21 -8.95 -7.56
CA TRP A 133 -6.40 -8.14 -7.77
C TRP A 133 -6.52 -7.03 -6.72
N HIS A 134 -6.43 -5.77 -7.16
CA HIS A 134 -6.78 -4.59 -6.36
C HIS A 134 -8.26 -4.27 -6.52
N ILE A 135 -8.95 -4.23 -5.38
CA ILE A 135 -10.38 -3.89 -5.27
C ILE A 135 -10.46 -2.47 -4.72
N GLU A 136 -10.68 -1.49 -5.59
CA GLU A 136 -10.59 -0.06 -5.24
C GLU A 136 -11.60 0.32 -4.14
N LYS A 137 -12.79 -0.28 -4.17
CA LYS A 137 -13.86 -0.04 -3.17
C LYS A 137 -13.43 -0.31 -1.72
N PHE A 138 -12.53 -1.26 -1.51
CA PHE A 138 -12.05 -1.63 -0.17
C PHE A 138 -10.59 -1.23 0.06
N ASN A 139 -9.95 -0.60 -0.93
CA ASN A 139 -8.51 -0.40 -0.98
C ASN A 139 -7.73 -1.67 -0.58
N MET A 140 -8.08 -2.80 -1.19
CA MET A 140 -7.61 -4.11 -0.74
C MET A 140 -6.99 -4.92 -1.87
N TRP A 141 -5.93 -5.64 -1.55
CA TRP A 141 -5.28 -6.58 -2.44
C TRP A 141 -5.74 -8.01 -2.11
N CYS A 142 -6.08 -8.77 -3.14
CA CYS A 142 -6.22 -10.22 -3.08
C CYS A 142 -5.23 -10.84 -4.04
N LEU A 143 -4.46 -11.81 -3.58
CA LEU A 143 -3.56 -12.61 -4.41
C LEU A 143 -4.10 -14.04 -4.44
N PHE A 144 -4.45 -14.58 -5.61
CA PHE A 144 -5.00 -15.94 -5.70
C PHE A 144 -4.54 -16.66 -6.96
N ASP A 145 -4.57 -17.99 -6.92
CA ASP A 145 -4.25 -18.82 -8.09
C ASP A 145 -5.31 -18.61 -9.19
N VAL A 146 -4.89 -18.44 -10.44
CA VAL A 146 -5.78 -18.27 -11.61
C VAL A 146 -6.85 -19.36 -11.70
N GLU A 147 -6.57 -20.58 -11.23
CA GLU A 147 -7.51 -21.70 -11.18
C GLU A 147 -8.73 -21.45 -10.28
N ARG A 148 -8.71 -20.40 -9.44
CA ARG A 148 -9.87 -20.00 -8.62
C ARG A 148 -10.94 -19.25 -9.42
N MET A 149 -10.61 -18.77 -10.62
CA MET A 149 -11.61 -18.16 -11.50
C MET A 149 -12.50 -19.22 -12.14
N GLN A 150 -13.82 -18.99 -12.15
CA GLN A 150 -14.81 -19.92 -12.66
C GLN A 150 -15.39 -19.45 -13.99
N LYS A 151 -15.49 -20.34 -14.98
CA LYS A 151 -16.13 -20.03 -16.26
C LYS A 151 -17.64 -19.86 -16.07
N GLN A 152 -18.16 -18.68 -16.41
CA GLN A 152 -19.58 -18.36 -16.47
C GLN A 152 -19.93 -17.87 -17.88
N LYS A 153 -20.76 -18.62 -18.60
CA LYS A 153 -21.13 -18.38 -20.01
C LYS A 153 -19.91 -18.28 -20.93
N THR A 154 -19.36 -17.08 -21.10
CA THR A 154 -18.29 -16.75 -22.07
C THR A 154 -17.00 -16.23 -21.44
N ALA A 155 -16.98 -16.03 -20.12
CA ALA A 155 -15.86 -15.42 -19.40
C ALA A 155 -15.54 -16.18 -18.11
N PHE A 156 -14.35 -16.01 -17.59
CA PHE A 156 -13.94 -16.48 -16.28
C PHE A 156 -14.15 -15.36 -15.27
N HIS A 157 -14.78 -15.67 -14.14
CA HIS A 157 -15.18 -14.72 -13.11
C HIS A 157 -14.66 -15.14 -11.75
N ILE A 158 -14.42 -14.15 -10.89
CA ILE A 158 -14.25 -14.35 -9.45
C ILE A 158 -14.88 -13.16 -8.73
N ASP A 159 -15.54 -13.43 -7.62
CA ASP A 159 -16.07 -12.41 -6.73
C ASP A 159 -15.19 -12.21 -5.51
N PHE A 160 -15.43 -11.10 -4.81
CA PHE A 160 -14.68 -10.74 -3.63
C PHE A 160 -14.70 -11.83 -2.55
N SER A 161 -15.88 -12.43 -2.27
CA SER A 161 -16.01 -13.48 -1.25
C SER A 161 -15.14 -14.70 -1.55
N THR A 162 -15.06 -15.10 -2.82
CA THR A 162 -14.25 -16.21 -3.28
C THR A 162 -12.76 -15.86 -3.26
N ALA A 163 -12.40 -14.65 -3.72
CA ALA A 163 -11.02 -14.18 -3.75
C ALA A 163 -10.43 -14.09 -2.33
N ILE A 164 -11.15 -13.50 -1.37
CA ILE A 164 -10.64 -13.33 0.00
C ILE A 164 -10.48 -14.68 0.73
N LYS A 165 -11.39 -15.64 0.49
CA LYS A 165 -11.29 -17.01 1.02
C LYS A 165 -10.07 -17.76 0.48
N ASN A 166 -9.57 -17.38 -0.69
CA ASN A 166 -8.40 -18.01 -1.34
C ASN A 166 -7.20 -17.05 -1.39
N ASN A 167 -7.19 -16.00 -0.56
CA ASN A 167 -6.14 -15.01 -0.57
C ASN A 167 -4.84 -15.62 -0.05
N LEU A 168 -3.78 -15.47 -0.84
CA LEU A 168 -2.46 -16.01 -0.60
C LEU A 168 -1.52 -14.99 0.06
N LEU A 169 -1.92 -13.71 0.21
CA LEU A 169 -1.09 -12.71 0.88
C LEU A 169 -0.68 -13.13 2.30
N GLY A 170 -1.58 -13.78 3.04
CA GLY A 170 -1.26 -14.23 4.41
C GLY A 170 -0.19 -15.33 4.47
N VAL A 171 -0.10 -16.19 3.45
CA VAL A 171 0.86 -17.31 3.41
C VAL A 171 2.12 -16.98 2.62
N LEU A 172 2.04 -16.10 1.62
CA LEU A 172 3.17 -15.72 0.77
C LEU A 172 3.85 -14.42 1.20
N PHE A 173 3.12 -13.52 1.86
CA PHE A 173 3.59 -12.18 2.24
C PHE A 173 3.46 -11.89 3.74
N ASP A 174 3.10 -12.90 4.55
CA ASP A 174 2.85 -12.79 5.99
C ASP A 174 1.77 -11.76 6.37
N ASP A 175 0.92 -11.36 5.42
CA ASP A 175 -0.14 -10.38 5.66
C ASP A 175 -1.08 -10.82 6.79
N VAL A 176 -1.34 -9.91 7.73
CA VAL A 176 -2.18 -10.19 8.91
C VAL A 176 -3.35 -9.22 9.00
N ILE A 177 -4.41 -9.69 9.65
CA ILE A 177 -5.48 -8.84 10.13
C ILE A 177 -5.07 -8.28 11.49
N ILE A 178 -5.22 -6.98 11.68
CA ILE A 178 -5.02 -6.31 12.97
C ILE A 178 -6.32 -5.68 13.43
N LYS A 179 -6.54 -5.65 14.74
CA LYS A 179 -7.57 -4.82 15.36
C LYS A 179 -6.93 -3.94 16.42
N LEU A 180 -6.99 -2.62 16.21
CA LEU A 180 -6.56 -1.64 17.20
C LEU A 180 -7.51 -1.67 18.39
N LYS A 181 -7.01 -1.25 19.55
CA LYS A 181 -7.85 -1.03 20.72
C LYS A 181 -8.39 0.42 20.69
N PRO A 182 -9.72 0.66 20.78
CA PRO A 182 -10.30 1.98 20.55
C PRO A 182 -9.80 3.10 21.47
N GLU A 183 -9.29 2.74 22.64
CA GLU A 183 -8.86 3.69 23.68
C GLU A 183 -7.39 4.16 23.49
N ASN A 184 -6.71 3.74 22.42
CA ASN A 184 -5.44 4.36 22.04
C ASN A 184 -5.68 5.81 21.61
N LYS A 185 -4.75 6.70 21.98
CA LYS A 185 -4.83 8.11 21.63
C LYS A 185 -3.46 8.70 21.35
N ILE A 186 -3.44 9.73 20.52
CA ILE A 186 -2.30 10.61 20.31
C ILE A 186 -2.59 11.92 21.01
N LEU A 187 -1.64 12.40 21.80
CA LEU A 187 -1.73 13.68 22.49
C LEU A 187 -0.66 14.63 21.96
N PHE A 188 -1.10 15.81 21.53
CA PHE A 188 -0.25 16.95 21.23
C PHE A 188 -0.47 18.03 22.28
N ARG A 189 0.61 18.49 22.90
CA ARG A 189 0.58 19.58 23.87
C ARG A 189 1.40 20.74 23.33
N VAL A 190 0.73 21.85 23.09
CA VAL A 190 1.34 23.07 22.54
C VAL A 190 1.28 24.15 23.61
N ARG A 191 2.45 24.67 24.01
CA ARG A 191 2.52 25.86 24.87
C ARG A 191 2.28 27.10 24.03
N LYS A 192 1.31 27.92 24.43
CA LYS A 192 0.94 29.16 23.75
C LYS A 192 2.07 30.20 23.85
N ASP A 193 2.29 30.94 22.77
CA ASP A 193 3.09 32.15 22.81
C ASP A 193 2.28 33.25 23.53
N PRO A 194 2.88 34.01 24.46
CA PRO A 194 2.17 35.05 25.19
C PRO A 194 1.48 36.06 24.25
N GLY A 195 0.17 36.23 24.40
CA GLY A 195 -0.63 37.19 23.63
C GLY A 195 -0.88 36.82 22.17
N SER A 196 -0.60 35.58 21.75
CA SER A 196 -0.86 35.11 20.37
C SER A 196 -2.32 34.73 20.10
N GLU A 197 -3.14 34.65 21.16
CA GLU A 197 -4.49 34.13 21.11
C GLU A 197 -5.44 35.08 20.37
N VAL A 198 -6.14 34.56 19.37
CA VAL A 198 -7.28 35.22 18.73
C VAL A 198 -8.52 34.46 19.14
N ARG A 199 -9.43 35.14 19.84
CA ARG A 199 -10.69 34.57 20.33
C ARG A 199 -11.88 35.09 19.54
N ASP A 200 -12.90 34.25 19.46
CA ASP A 200 -14.21 34.63 18.97
C ASP A 200 -14.81 35.72 19.88
N THR A 201 -15.34 36.79 19.29
CA THR A 201 -15.87 37.92 20.07
C THR A 201 -17.17 37.59 20.79
N ASP A 202 -17.93 36.63 20.25
CA ASP A 202 -19.27 36.31 20.74
C ASP A 202 -19.23 35.13 21.71
N THR A 203 -18.37 34.14 21.45
CA THR A 203 -18.28 32.91 22.27
C THR A 203 -17.06 32.86 23.20
N GLY A 204 -16.03 33.67 22.96
CA GLY A 204 -14.76 33.62 23.69
C GLY A 204 -13.87 32.41 23.35
N GLU A 205 -14.32 31.55 22.43
CA GLU A 205 -13.56 30.37 21.99
C GLU A 205 -12.25 30.76 21.31
N LEU A 206 -11.19 30.00 21.56
CA LEU A 206 -9.93 30.15 20.86
C LEU A 206 -10.11 29.80 19.37
N LYS A 207 -9.83 30.74 18.47
CA LYS A 207 -9.87 30.53 17.02
C LYS A 207 -8.49 30.35 16.42
N LYS A 208 -7.47 31.03 16.95
CA LYS A 208 -6.07 30.94 16.51
C LYS A 208 -5.13 31.16 17.68
N PHE A 209 -3.97 30.53 17.62
CA PHE A 209 -2.84 30.80 18.49
C PHE A 209 -1.54 30.41 17.77
N SER A 210 -0.41 30.91 18.27
CA SER A 210 0.91 30.36 17.95
C SER A 210 1.52 29.76 19.21
N GLY A 211 2.47 28.84 19.04
CA GLY A 211 3.08 28.19 20.18
C GLY A 211 4.13 27.16 19.82
N ILE A 212 4.69 26.54 20.85
CA ILE A 212 5.73 25.52 20.76
C ILE A 212 5.12 24.17 21.09
N MET A 213 5.26 23.20 20.19
CA MET A 213 4.90 21.80 20.46
C MET A 213 5.89 21.23 21.48
N GLU A 214 5.45 21.02 22.72
CA GLU A 214 6.29 20.49 23.80
C GLU A 214 6.15 18.98 23.96
N GLU A 215 4.96 18.42 23.69
CA GLU A 215 4.73 16.99 23.74
C GLU A 215 4.01 16.49 22.48
N ALA A 216 4.51 15.39 21.91
CA ALA A 216 3.80 14.54 20.97
C ALA A 216 3.90 13.09 21.47
N VAL A 217 2.80 12.53 21.95
CA VAL A 217 2.81 11.29 22.73
C VAL A 217 1.76 10.31 22.23
N PHE A 218 2.17 9.06 22.05
CA PHE A 218 1.24 7.94 21.99
C PHE A 218 0.87 7.53 23.41
N VAL A 219 -0.43 7.53 23.73
CA VAL A 219 -0.97 6.97 24.96
C VAL A 219 -1.78 5.73 24.62
N SER A 220 -1.41 4.61 25.23
CA SER A 220 -2.11 3.34 25.03
C SER A 220 -3.50 3.35 25.66
N ALA A 221 -4.32 2.37 25.28
CA ALA A 221 -5.61 2.08 25.91
C ALA A 221 -5.56 1.88 27.43
N GLY A 222 -4.41 1.53 28.00
CA GLY A 222 -4.19 1.46 29.45
C GLY A 222 -3.85 2.80 30.12
N ASN A 223 -3.96 3.92 29.39
CA ASN A 223 -3.51 5.26 29.79
C ASN A 223 -2.00 5.37 30.08
N GLN A 224 -1.19 4.44 29.58
CA GLN A 224 0.27 4.52 29.68
C GLN A 224 0.84 5.37 28.54
N LYS A 225 1.63 6.39 28.87
CA LYS A 225 2.46 7.12 27.90
C LYS A 225 3.52 6.17 27.33
N VAL A 226 3.60 6.11 26.01
CA VAL A 226 4.51 5.23 25.28
C VAL A 226 5.69 6.03 24.77
N ALA A 227 6.90 5.60 25.11
CA ALA A 227 8.11 6.19 24.56
C ALA A 227 8.18 5.89 23.06
N LEU A 228 8.22 6.92 22.21
CA LEU A 228 8.15 6.77 20.75
C LEU A 228 9.33 5.97 20.15
N ASN A 229 10.47 5.95 20.85
CA ASN A 229 11.65 5.17 20.47
C ASN A 229 11.57 3.69 20.90
N SER A 230 10.56 3.29 21.67
CA SER A 230 10.34 1.89 22.03
C SER A 230 9.79 1.08 20.85
N GLU A 231 9.87 -0.25 20.93
CA GLU A 231 9.43 -1.15 19.86
C GLU A 231 7.97 -0.90 19.44
N TRP A 232 7.03 -0.86 20.39
CA TRP A 232 5.63 -0.52 20.10
C TRP A 232 5.35 0.98 19.99
N GLY A 233 6.27 1.84 20.45
CA GLY A 233 6.19 3.29 20.24
C GLY A 233 6.18 3.68 18.77
N ARG A 234 6.80 2.85 17.92
CA ARG A 234 6.76 2.97 16.46
C ARG A 234 5.34 2.92 15.88
N LEU A 235 4.37 2.33 16.58
CA LEU A 235 2.96 2.36 16.18
C LEU A 235 2.39 3.78 16.13
N PHE A 236 3.05 4.79 16.70
CA PHE A 236 2.63 6.19 16.61
C PHE A 236 2.35 6.63 15.16
N GLU A 237 3.21 6.30 14.20
CA GLU A 237 3.02 6.67 12.78
C GLU A 237 1.78 6.00 12.18
N LEU A 238 1.54 4.73 12.55
CA LEU A 238 0.34 4.00 12.15
C LEU A 238 -0.91 4.65 12.73
N LEU A 239 -0.90 4.92 14.03
CA LEU A 239 -2.02 5.52 14.74
C LEU A 239 -2.31 6.92 14.19
N LEU A 240 -1.29 7.72 13.89
CA LEU A 240 -1.45 9.06 13.33
C LEU A 240 -2.14 9.04 11.96
N GLY A 241 -1.96 7.96 11.19
CA GLY A 241 -2.70 7.76 9.95
C GLY A 241 -4.06 7.09 10.11
N LEU A 242 -4.42 6.64 11.32
CA LEU A 242 -5.67 5.91 11.60
C LEU A 242 -6.55 6.58 12.66
N VAL A 243 -6.13 7.70 13.24
CA VAL A 243 -6.97 8.51 14.14
C VAL A 243 -8.21 8.98 13.38
N ASP A 244 -9.33 8.95 14.07
CA ASP A 244 -10.60 9.42 13.54
C ASP A 244 -10.72 10.93 13.74
N ASN A 245 -11.79 11.53 13.19
CA ASN A 245 -12.12 12.94 13.44
C ASN A 245 -12.60 13.19 14.89
N ASP A 246 -12.63 12.16 15.74
CA ASP A 246 -12.93 12.33 17.16
C ASP A 246 -11.69 12.89 17.85
N GLN A 247 -11.76 14.18 18.12
CA GLN A 247 -10.70 14.95 18.76
C GLN A 247 -11.29 15.77 19.89
N THR A 248 -10.56 15.83 21.00
CA THR A 248 -10.87 16.76 22.09
C THR A 248 -9.75 17.78 22.18
N GLU A 249 -10.15 19.05 22.27
CA GLU A 249 -9.25 20.16 22.57
C GLU A 249 -9.54 20.64 23.99
N VAL A 250 -8.50 20.66 24.83
CA VAL A 250 -8.57 21.23 26.17
C VAL A 250 -7.59 22.39 26.22
N GLU A 251 -8.12 23.57 26.49
CA GLU A 251 -7.35 24.79 26.67
C GLU A 251 -7.21 25.12 28.17
N ASP A 252 -6.00 25.46 28.59
CA ASP A 252 -5.72 26.15 29.85
C ASP A 252 -4.99 27.48 29.60
N GLU A 253 -4.54 28.16 30.65
CA GLU A 253 -3.87 29.47 30.52
C GLU A 253 -2.60 29.42 29.66
N GLU A 254 -1.83 28.32 29.73
CA GLU A 254 -0.52 28.21 29.09
C GLU A 254 -0.53 27.27 27.88
N TYR A 255 -1.45 26.30 27.81
CA TYR A 255 -1.42 25.21 26.85
C TYR A 255 -2.73 25.02 26.10
N VAL A 256 -2.58 24.49 24.88
CA VAL A 256 -3.63 23.82 24.15
C VAL A 256 -3.22 22.35 24.03
N THR A 257 -4.08 21.46 24.54
CA THR A 257 -3.91 20.01 24.45
C THR A 257 -4.91 19.43 23.46
N MET A 258 -4.41 18.90 22.35
CA MET A 258 -5.21 18.19 21.35
C MET A 258 -5.04 16.69 21.59
N THR A 259 -6.16 15.98 21.71
CA THR A 259 -6.17 14.52 21.82
C THR A 259 -6.92 13.94 20.63
N PHE A 260 -6.27 13.04 19.91
CA PHE A 260 -6.82 12.31 18.76
C PHE A 260 -7.04 10.86 19.14
N TYR A 261 -8.26 10.36 18.98
CA TYR A 261 -8.62 9.00 19.35
C TYR A 261 -8.62 8.09 18.12
N THR A 262 -8.21 6.83 18.31
CA THR A 262 -8.48 5.79 17.31
C THR A 262 -9.79 5.11 17.66
N THR A 263 -10.94 5.65 17.27
CA THR A 263 -12.25 5.05 17.62
C THR A 263 -12.63 3.89 16.70
N ARG A 264 -11.80 3.60 15.69
CA ARG A 264 -11.96 2.45 14.77
C ARG A 264 -12.05 1.11 15.50
N GLU A 265 -13.21 0.47 15.37
CA GLU A 265 -13.43 -0.90 15.85
C GLU A 265 -13.22 -1.96 14.77
N GLU A 266 -13.19 -1.54 13.49
CA GLU A 266 -12.92 -2.42 12.37
C GLU A 266 -11.51 -3.02 12.40
N SER A 267 -11.41 -4.23 11.84
CA SER A 267 -10.13 -4.86 11.60
C SER A 267 -9.61 -4.48 10.22
N LEU A 268 -8.29 -4.35 10.09
CA LEU A 268 -7.60 -3.97 8.86
C LEU A 268 -6.60 -5.04 8.48
N PHE A 269 -6.42 -5.29 7.18
CA PHE A 269 -5.26 -6.05 6.71
C PHE A 269 -4.03 -5.15 6.67
N THR A 270 -2.86 -5.70 7.00
CA THR A 270 -1.63 -4.91 7.01
C THR A 270 -1.25 -4.34 5.65
N HIS A 271 -1.54 -5.04 4.55
CA HIS A 271 -1.31 -4.50 3.20
C HIS A 271 -2.09 -3.22 2.90
N GLN A 272 -3.22 -2.97 3.58
CA GLN A 272 -3.99 -1.73 3.42
C GLN A 272 -3.27 -0.51 4.03
N LEU A 273 -2.27 -0.76 4.87
CA LEU A 273 -1.44 0.28 5.50
C LEU A 273 -0.31 0.77 4.60
N LEU A 274 -0.09 0.13 3.44
CA LEU A 274 1.02 0.46 2.53
C LEU A 274 1.10 1.96 2.22
N GLY A 275 -0.04 2.62 1.98
CA GLY A 275 -0.09 4.06 1.72
C GLY A 275 0.45 4.90 2.89
N ILE A 276 0.04 4.57 4.12
CA ILE A 276 0.52 5.22 5.35
C ILE A 276 2.01 4.92 5.53
N MET A 277 2.45 3.69 5.28
CA MET A 277 3.84 3.29 5.46
C MET A 277 4.77 3.87 4.39
N ALA A 278 4.25 4.21 3.21
CA ALA A 278 5.01 4.85 2.15
C ALA A 278 5.01 6.39 2.24
N PHE A 279 3.90 6.99 2.68
CA PHE A 279 3.67 8.43 2.55
C PHE A 279 3.24 9.13 3.86
N GLY A 280 2.99 8.39 4.94
CA GLY A 280 2.54 8.93 6.22
C GLY A 280 1.18 9.63 6.10
N VAL A 281 0.98 10.70 6.87
CA VAL A 281 -0.25 11.51 6.80
C VAL A 281 -0.46 12.16 5.43
N SER A 282 0.58 12.29 4.60
CA SER A 282 0.42 12.81 3.25
C SER A 282 -0.39 11.87 2.34
N ALA A 283 -0.55 10.60 2.72
CA ALA A 283 -1.47 9.67 2.07
C ALA A 283 -2.92 10.19 2.04
N PHE A 284 -3.31 11.04 2.98
CA PHE A 284 -4.66 11.62 3.08
C PHE A 284 -4.79 12.99 2.43
N SER A 285 -3.67 13.60 2.01
CA SER A 285 -3.62 15.00 1.55
C SER A 285 -4.18 15.25 0.15
N GLY A 286 -4.85 14.26 -0.47
CA GLY A 286 -5.36 14.33 -1.85
C GLY A 286 -4.28 14.38 -2.93
N HIS A 287 -3.00 14.47 -2.55
CA HIS A 287 -1.88 14.39 -3.49
C HIS A 287 -1.77 12.97 -4.05
N LYS A 288 -1.51 12.88 -5.36
CA LYS A 288 -1.30 11.58 -6.00
C LYS A 288 0.00 10.94 -5.49
N PRO A 289 -0.04 9.67 -5.03
CA PRO A 289 1.15 8.98 -4.53
C PRO A 289 2.20 8.82 -5.63
N ASN A 290 3.49 8.90 -5.26
CA ASN A 290 4.61 8.66 -6.18
C ASN A 290 5.23 7.29 -5.88
N TRP A 291 4.58 6.21 -6.35
CA TRP A 291 5.04 4.84 -6.13
C TRP A 291 6.41 4.58 -6.77
N LEU A 292 6.68 5.15 -7.95
CA LEU A 292 7.98 5.00 -8.61
C LEU A 292 9.12 5.55 -7.75
N GLY A 293 8.90 6.67 -7.07
CA GLY A 293 9.86 7.25 -6.12
C GLY A 293 10.12 6.35 -4.93
N VAL A 294 9.06 5.73 -4.39
CA VAL A 294 9.15 4.75 -3.29
C VAL A 294 9.93 3.52 -3.74
N MET A 295 9.60 2.95 -4.90
CA MET A 295 10.26 1.76 -5.46
C MET A 295 11.74 2.00 -5.72
N LYS A 296 12.11 3.12 -6.35
CA LYS A 296 13.52 3.44 -6.68
C LYS A 296 14.38 3.64 -5.44
N LYS A 297 13.81 4.24 -4.40
CA LYS A 297 14.53 4.49 -3.14
C LYS A 297 14.44 3.32 -2.16
N ASN A 298 13.49 2.40 -2.39
CA ASN A 298 13.08 1.36 -1.46
C ASN A 298 12.89 1.91 -0.03
N GLN A 299 12.24 3.05 0.07
CA GLN A 299 12.15 3.81 1.32
C GLN A 299 10.70 3.88 1.79
N PHE A 300 10.47 3.34 2.99
CA PHE A 300 9.22 3.38 3.72
C PHE A 300 9.47 4.06 5.07
N ILE A 301 8.44 4.70 5.63
CA ILE A 301 8.47 5.25 7.00
C ILE A 301 8.77 4.15 8.01
N MET A 302 8.18 2.97 7.79
CA MET A 302 8.43 1.78 8.58
C MET A 302 8.48 0.56 7.67
N ASP A 303 9.52 -0.25 7.82
CA ASP A 303 9.60 -1.54 7.15
C ASP A 303 8.63 -2.58 7.76
N TYR A 304 8.25 -3.58 6.96
CA TYR A 304 7.26 -4.56 7.39
C TYR A 304 7.69 -5.44 8.58
N PRO A 305 8.94 -5.92 8.68
CA PRO A 305 9.42 -6.60 9.89
C PRO A 305 9.28 -5.74 11.16
N SER A 306 9.67 -4.47 11.10
CA SER A 306 9.50 -3.51 12.18
C SER A 306 8.04 -3.31 12.55
N LEU A 307 7.14 -3.23 11.56
CA LEU A 307 5.69 -3.17 11.81
C LEU A 307 5.22 -4.41 12.55
N ASN A 308 5.55 -5.61 12.09
CA ASN A 308 5.16 -6.86 12.73
C ASN A 308 5.67 -6.99 14.18
N SER A 309 6.91 -6.57 14.43
CA SER A 309 7.49 -6.50 15.77
C SER A 309 6.70 -5.53 16.66
N SER A 310 6.43 -4.33 16.14
CA SER A 310 5.67 -3.28 16.83
C SER A 310 4.24 -3.71 17.15
N LEU A 311 3.56 -4.40 16.22
CA LEU A 311 2.23 -4.96 16.41
C LEU A 311 2.24 -6.03 17.52
N SER A 312 3.23 -6.92 17.50
CA SER A 312 3.38 -7.98 18.51
C SER A 312 3.64 -7.40 19.90
N ALA A 313 4.51 -6.39 20.00
CA ALA A 313 4.73 -5.64 21.23
C ALA A 313 3.46 -4.86 21.65
N GLY A 314 2.71 -4.32 20.69
CA GLY A 314 1.43 -3.67 20.91
C GLY A 314 0.37 -4.59 21.51
N VAL A 315 0.34 -5.88 21.14
CA VAL A 315 -0.54 -6.87 21.80
C VAL A 315 -0.15 -7.05 23.27
N LYS A 316 1.16 -7.25 23.54
CA LYS A 316 1.67 -7.45 24.92
C LYS A 316 1.37 -6.26 25.82
N ASN A 317 1.37 -5.05 25.27
CA ASN A 317 1.14 -3.80 26.00
C ASN A 317 -0.30 -3.26 25.86
N GLY A 318 -1.22 -4.04 25.30
CA GLY A 318 -2.65 -3.71 25.24
C GLY A 318 -3.05 -2.62 24.25
N ALA A 319 -2.19 -2.23 23.30
CA ALA A 319 -2.54 -1.34 22.19
C ALA A 319 -3.27 -2.05 21.05
N ILE A 320 -2.98 -3.34 20.84
CA ILE A 320 -3.57 -4.16 19.79
C ILE A 320 -4.43 -5.23 20.45
N SER A 321 -5.70 -5.33 20.07
CA SER A 321 -6.62 -6.32 20.65
C SER A 321 -6.53 -7.68 19.97
N MET A 322 -6.16 -7.71 18.69
CA MET A 322 -6.07 -8.94 17.92
C MET A 322 -5.08 -8.83 16.77
N ILE A 323 -4.34 -9.91 16.53
CA ILE A 323 -3.63 -10.19 15.28
C ILE A 323 -4.12 -11.54 14.76
N GLY A 324 -4.70 -11.55 13.56
CA GLY A 324 -5.22 -12.74 12.89
C GLY A 324 -4.37 -13.09 11.68
N ARG A 325 -3.91 -14.35 11.59
CA ARG A 325 -3.25 -14.89 10.40
C ARG A 325 -4.25 -15.73 9.62
N LEU A 326 -4.54 -15.34 8.38
CA LEU A 326 -5.47 -16.08 7.53
C LEU A 326 -4.73 -17.04 6.61
N LYS A 327 -5.30 -18.22 6.43
CA LYS A 327 -4.88 -19.21 5.43
C LYS A 327 -5.97 -19.35 4.36
N PRO A 328 -5.61 -19.62 3.10
CA PRO A 328 -6.59 -19.87 2.06
C PRO A 328 -7.35 -21.16 2.35
N VAL A 329 -8.64 -21.20 1.98
CA VAL A 329 -9.48 -22.42 2.07
C VAL A 329 -8.92 -23.53 1.18
N VAL A 330 -8.31 -23.18 0.04
CA VAL A 330 -7.63 -24.13 -0.84
C VAL A 330 -6.18 -23.67 -1.04
N LEU A 331 -5.24 -24.45 -0.51
CA LEU A 331 -3.82 -24.24 -0.77
C LEU A 331 -3.47 -24.69 -2.21
N PRO A 332 -2.85 -23.84 -3.05
CA PRO A 332 -2.38 -24.22 -4.37
C PRO A 332 -1.40 -25.40 -4.35
N LYS A 333 -1.39 -26.20 -5.42
CA LYS A 333 -0.54 -27.40 -5.53
C LYS A 333 0.94 -27.10 -5.32
N PHE A 334 1.42 -26.01 -5.93
CA PHE A 334 2.83 -25.59 -5.85
C PHE A 334 3.28 -25.23 -4.42
N LEU A 335 2.36 -24.99 -3.49
CA LEU A 335 2.66 -24.80 -2.07
C LEU A 335 2.54 -26.10 -1.27
N LYS A 336 1.59 -26.98 -1.61
CA LYS A 336 1.46 -28.30 -0.97
C LYS A 336 2.70 -29.17 -1.16
N GLU A 337 3.24 -29.18 -2.38
CA GLU A 337 4.46 -29.92 -2.72
C GLU A 337 5.68 -29.48 -1.87
N GLN A 338 5.64 -28.27 -1.30
CA GLN A 338 6.70 -27.77 -0.43
C GLN A 338 6.53 -28.20 1.02
N GLU A 339 5.30 -28.35 1.50
CA GLU A 339 5.00 -28.88 2.84
C GLU A 339 5.35 -30.38 2.93
N GLU A 340 5.17 -31.15 1.85
CA GLU A 340 5.48 -32.58 1.81
C GLU A 340 6.99 -32.87 1.63
N ALA A 341 7.76 -31.88 1.16
CA ALA A 341 9.21 -31.95 0.93
C ALA A 341 10.03 -31.25 2.02
N SER A 342 9.44 -31.00 3.19
CA SER A 342 10.06 -30.39 4.38
C SER A 342 9.78 -31.29 5.58
#